data_AF-A0A135HXF3-F1
#
_entry.id   AF-A0A135HXF3-F1
#
_cell.length_a   1.000
_cell.length_b   1.000
_cell.length_c   1.000
_cell.angle_alpha   90.00
_cell.angle_beta   90.00
_cell.angle_gamma   90.00
#
_symmetry.space_group_name_H-M   'P 1'
#
loop_
_entity.id
_entity.type
_entity.pdbx_description
1 polymer ?
#
loop_
_entity_poly.entity_id
_entity_poly.type
_entity_poly.pdbx_seq_one_letter_code
_entity_poly.pdbx_strand_id
1 'polypeptide(L)'
;MATTGYPDMSYVIPELALVGAPYVVKDFPALEKIVAGPWGQKMEAKFEEQGVKVIDLWYLGTRQTTANKPIESIDDLKGLRMRTPNVR
;
A
#
# COMPACT_ATOMS: atom_id res chain seq x y z
N MET A 1 -9.31 -1.22 -18.39
CA MET A 1 -8.00 -0.84 -17.83
C MET A 1 -8.22 0.25 -16.81
N ALA A 2 -7.68 0.11 -15.61
CA ALA A 2 -7.80 1.09 -14.53
C ALA A 2 -6.49 1.13 -13.73
N THR A 3 -6.11 2.30 -13.24
CA THR A 3 -5.01 2.46 -12.27
C THR A 3 -5.62 2.59 -10.89
N THR A 4 -5.17 1.76 -9.95
CA THR A 4 -5.67 1.74 -8.57
C THR A 4 -4.51 1.55 -7.58
N GLY A 5 -4.77 1.81 -6.30
CA GLY A 5 -3.82 1.59 -5.21
C GLY A 5 -4.12 0.31 -4.42
N TYR A 6 -3.23 -0.02 -3.49
CA TYR A 6 -3.35 -1.24 -2.68
C TYR A 6 -4.69 -1.42 -1.91
N PRO A 7 -5.41 -0.37 -1.44
CA PRO A 7 -6.65 -0.58 -0.69
C PRO A 7 -7.70 -1.32 -1.50
N ASP A 8 -7.91 -0.91 -2.76
CA ASP A 8 -8.90 -1.55 -3.64
C ASP A 8 -8.43 -2.94 -4.07
N MET A 9 -7.11 -3.09 -4.28
CA MET A 9 -6.51 -4.37 -4.64
C MET A 9 -6.73 -5.45 -3.57
N SER A 10 -6.77 -5.07 -2.30
CA SER A 10 -7.04 -5.98 -1.18
C SER A 10 -8.45 -6.58 -1.20
N TYR A 11 -9.40 -5.95 -1.93
CA TYR A 11 -10.73 -6.52 -2.16
C TYR A 11 -10.72 -7.64 -3.21
N VAL A 12 -9.71 -7.66 -4.09
CA VAL A 12 -9.54 -8.69 -5.13
C VAL A 12 -8.72 -9.85 -4.58
N ILE A 13 -7.57 -9.57 -3.95
CA ILE A 13 -6.73 -10.58 -3.28
C ILE A 13 -6.42 -10.15 -1.84
N PRO A 14 -6.84 -10.92 -0.81
CA PRO A 14 -6.72 -10.48 0.59
C PRO A 14 -5.27 -10.37 1.08
N GLU A 15 -4.31 -11.04 0.44
CA GLU A 15 -2.89 -10.98 0.80
C GLU A 15 -2.30 -9.57 0.72
N LEU A 16 -2.89 -8.69 -0.10
CA LEU A 16 -2.43 -7.30 -0.22
C LEU A 16 -2.84 -6.41 0.95
N ALA A 17 -3.69 -6.88 1.87
CA ALA A 17 -3.94 -6.18 3.12
C ALA A 17 -2.64 -5.96 3.93
N LEU A 18 -1.67 -6.88 3.83
CA LEU A 18 -0.36 -6.75 4.49
C LEU A 18 0.39 -5.49 4.05
N VAL A 19 0.22 -5.05 2.80
CA VAL A 19 0.85 -3.83 2.26
C VAL A 19 0.33 -2.57 2.97
N GLY A 20 -0.86 -2.64 3.58
CA GLY A 20 -1.43 -1.56 4.37
C GLY A 20 -0.87 -1.43 5.78
N ALA A 21 -0.14 -2.43 6.28
CA ALA A 21 0.42 -2.37 7.61
C ALA A 21 1.56 -1.33 7.68
N PRO A 22 1.66 -0.54 8.77
CA PRO A 22 2.66 0.50 8.89
C PRO A 22 4.07 -0.13 9.01
N TYR A 23 5.03 0.46 8.29
CA TYR A 23 6.47 0.13 8.37
C TYR A 23 6.86 -1.30 7.97
N VAL A 24 6.03 -2.02 7.20
CA VAL A 24 6.38 -3.38 6.71
C VAL A 24 7.53 -3.40 5.70
N VAL A 25 7.75 -2.30 4.99
CA VAL A 25 8.83 -2.16 4.01
C VAL A 25 9.73 -1.00 4.44
N LYS A 26 11.04 -1.26 4.45
CA LYS A 26 12.05 -0.33 4.97
C LYS A 26 12.23 0.92 4.10
N ASP A 27 12.36 0.73 2.79
CA ASP A 27 12.67 1.77 1.82
C ASP A 27 12.24 1.34 0.41
N PHE A 28 12.34 2.27 -0.55
CA PHE A 28 11.95 2.01 -1.94
C PHE A 28 12.77 0.89 -2.60
N PRO A 29 14.11 0.82 -2.47
CA PRO A 29 14.88 -0.31 -3.00
C PRO A 29 14.46 -1.68 -2.43
N ALA A 30 14.09 -1.74 -1.15
CA ALA A 30 13.53 -2.96 -0.57
C ALA A 30 12.17 -3.31 -1.19
N LEU A 31 11.31 -2.32 -1.44
CA LEU A 31 10.03 -2.52 -2.13
C LEU A 31 10.24 -3.08 -3.54
N GLU A 32 11.15 -2.50 -4.33
CA GLU A 32 11.46 -2.96 -5.68
C GLU A 32 11.90 -4.43 -5.69
N LYS A 33 12.76 -4.82 -4.75
CA LYS A 33 13.21 -6.22 -4.60
C LYS A 33 12.07 -7.17 -4.24
N ILE A 34 11.13 -6.76 -3.39
CA ILE A 34 9.98 -7.57 -3.00
C ILE A 34 9.05 -7.79 -4.18
N VAL A 35 8.75 -6.73 -4.94
CA VAL A 35 7.88 -6.76 -6.12
C VAL A 35 8.51 -7.60 -7.24
N ALA A 36 9.80 -7.41 -7.53
CA ALA A 36 10.51 -8.18 -8.56
C ALA A 36 10.77 -9.64 -8.14
N GLY A 37 10.66 -9.94 -6.84
CA GLY A 37 10.95 -11.25 -6.27
C GLY A 37 9.79 -12.25 -6.33
N PRO A 38 9.98 -13.45 -5.74
CA PRO A 38 9.00 -14.53 -5.77
C PRO A 38 7.64 -14.15 -5.15
N TRP A 39 7.64 -13.26 -4.16
CA TRP A 39 6.40 -12.81 -3.54
C TRP A 39 5.56 -11.98 -4.50
N GLY A 40 6.15 -11.00 -5.20
CA GLY A 40 5.42 -10.17 -6.17
C GLY A 40 4.90 -10.98 -7.36
N GLN A 41 5.71 -11.90 -7.90
CA GLN A 41 5.26 -12.82 -8.95
C GLN A 41 4.08 -13.70 -8.52
N LYS A 42 4.09 -14.17 -7.25
CA LYS A 42 2.96 -14.91 -6.68
C LYS A 42 1.70 -14.04 -6.57
N MET A 43 1.84 -12.76 -6.26
CA MET A 43 0.68 -11.85 -6.21
C MET A 43 0.12 -11.58 -7.61
N GLU A 44 0.96 -11.42 -8.63
CA GLU A 44 0.51 -11.28 -10.02
C GLU A 44 -0.29 -12.50 -10.47
N ALA A 45 0.21 -13.72 -10.21
CA ALA A 45 -0.52 -14.95 -10.54
C ALA A 45 -1.89 -15.03 -9.85
N LYS A 46 -1.99 -14.60 -8.58
CA LYS A 46 -3.26 -14.54 -7.85
C LYS A 46 -4.25 -13.54 -8.46
N PHE A 47 -3.77 -12.41 -8.98
CA PHE A 47 -4.64 -11.50 -9.72
C PHE A 47 -5.16 -12.15 -11.01
N GLU A 48 -4.30 -12.87 -11.72
CA GLU A 48 -4.71 -13.58 -12.95
C GLU A 48 -5.78 -14.65 -12.67
N GLU A 49 -5.69 -15.37 -11.54
CA GLU A 49 -6.74 -16.30 -11.07
C GLU A 49 -8.10 -15.61 -10.85
N GLN A 50 -8.10 -14.31 -10.54
CA GLN A 50 -9.32 -13.49 -10.40
C GLN A 50 -9.71 -12.77 -11.72
N GLY A 51 -9.08 -13.11 -12.84
CA GLY A 51 -9.35 -12.49 -14.14
C GLY A 51 -8.78 -11.08 -14.30
N VAL A 52 -7.84 -10.68 -13.44
CA VAL A 52 -7.18 -9.36 -13.46
C VAL A 52 -5.75 -9.52 -13.97
N LYS A 53 -5.44 -8.95 -15.12
CA LYS A 53 -4.06 -8.87 -15.61
C LYS A 53 -3.36 -7.61 -15.09
N VAL A 54 -2.26 -7.78 -14.36
CA VAL A 54 -1.38 -6.67 -13.99
C VAL A 54 -0.57 -6.27 -15.23
N ILE A 55 -0.64 -4.99 -15.60
CA ILE A 55 0.10 -4.45 -16.75
C ILE A 55 1.41 -3.82 -16.28
N ASP A 56 1.36 -3.08 -15.17
CA ASP A 56 2.50 -2.38 -14.59
C ASP A 56 2.22 -2.05 -13.12
N LEU A 57 3.26 -1.76 -12.33
CA LEU A 57 3.19 -1.36 -10.93
C LEU A 57 3.97 -0.08 -10.66
N TRP A 58 3.30 0.94 -10.13
CA TRP A 58 3.88 2.27 -9.94
C TRP A 58 4.06 2.61 -8.46
N TYR A 59 5.13 3.34 -8.15
CA TYR A 59 5.39 3.84 -6.81
C TYR A 59 4.93 5.29 -6.68
N LEU A 60 3.95 5.51 -5.80
CA LEU A 60 3.37 6.83 -5.52
C LEU A 60 4.05 7.58 -4.36
N GLY A 61 5.09 6.99 -3.76
CA GLY A 61 5.77 7.55 -2.60
C GLY A 61 5.28 7.00 -1.25
N THR A 62 6.14 7.13 -0.24
CA THR A 62 5.81 6.83 1.16
C THR A 62 4.85 7.89 1.70
N ARG A 63 3.75 7.47 2.33
CA ARG A 63 2.76 8.39 2.88
C ARG A 63 3.36 9.25 4.00
N GLN A 64 3.04 10.54 3.97
CA GLN A 64 3.35 11.50 5.01
C GLN A 64 2.05 12.02 5.62
N THR A 65 2.06 12.26 6.93
CA THR A 65 0.92 12.85 7.64
C THR A 65 1.03 14.37 7.59
N THR A 66 -0.05 15.04 7.19
CA THR A 66 -0.14 16.51 7.17
C THR A 66 -1.18 16.99 8.18
N ALA A 67 -0.92 18.13 8.82
CA ALA A 67 -1.85 18.78 9.74
C ALA A 67 -1.69 20.30 9.72
N ASN A 68 -2.66 21.01 10.33
CA ASN A 68 -2.62 22.48 10.49
C ASN A 68 -1.68 22.94 11.62
N LYS A 69 -0.92 22.01 12.21
CA LYS A 69 0.12 22.25 13.21
C LYS A 69 1.29 21.29 12.95
N PRO A 70 2.51 21.62 13.38
CA PRO A 70 3.63 20.68 13.37
C PRO A 70 3.30 19.38 14.13
N ILE A 71 3.86 18.27 13.65
CA ILE A 71 3.81 16.96 14.30
C ILE A 71 5.26 16.53 14.52
N GLU A 72 5.75 16.68 15.76
CA GLU A 72 7.13 16.35 16.12
C GLU A 72 7.20 15.12 17.02
N SER A 73 6.06 14.76 17.64
CA SER A 73 5.92 13.60 18.52
C SER A 73 4.59 12.88 18.29
N ILE A 74 4.47 11.67 18.84
CA ILE A 74 3.21 10.89 18.77
C ILE A 74 2.08 11.61 19.51
N ASP A 75 2.39 12.32 20.61
CA ASP A 75 1.38 13.05 21.39
C ASP A 75 0.70 14.15 20.58
N ASP A 76 1.37 14.69 19.55
CA ASP A 76 0.79 15.70 18.66
C ASP A 76 -0.37 15.16 17.82
N LEU A 77 -0.44 13.84 17.64
CA LEU A 77 -1.53 13.19 16.90
C LEU A 77 -2.83 13.12 17.72
N LYS A 78 -2.76 13.30 19.04
CA LYS A 78 -3.93 13.16 19.94
C LYS A 78 -5.00 14.19 19.60
N GLY A 79 -6.22 13.70 19.35
CA GLY A 79 -7.39 14.54 19.04
C GLY A 79 -7.46 15.01 17.59
N LEU A 80 -6.49 14.67 16.72
CA LEU A 80 -6.59 14.93 15.29
C LEU A 80 -7.70 14.08 14.68
N ARG A 81 -8.57 14.72 13.88
CA ARG A 81 -9.51 14.03 13.00
C ARG A 81 -8.85 13.85 11.64
N MET A 82 -8.54 12.60 11.29
CA MET A 82 -7.83 12.26 10.06
C MET A 82 -8.74 11.48 9.10
N ARG A 83 -8.72 11.86 7.83
CA ARG A 83 -9.33 11.05 6.76
C ARG A 83 -8.37 9.92 6.41
N THR A 84 -8.86 8.69 6.41
CA THR A 84 -8.13 7.51 5.92
C THR A 84 -8.76 6.95 4.65
N PRO A 85 -8.02 6.17 3.83
CA PRO A 85 -8.62 5.32 2.82
C PRO A 85 -9.56 4.30 3.47
N ASN A 86 -10.56 3.84 2.71
CA ASN A 86 -11.32 2.67 3.10
C ASN A 86 -10.44 1.43 2.87
N VAL A 87 -10.16 0.69 3.93
CA VAL A 87 -9.47 -0.60 3.91
C VAL A 87 -10.33 -1.61 4.65
N ARG A 88 -10.33 -2.86 4.21
CA ARG A 88 -11.04 -3.95 4.91
C ARG A 88 -10.24 -4.45 6.10
#